data_AF-A0A521D8Z7-F1
#
_entry.id   AF-A0A521D8Z7-F1
#
_cell.length_a   1.000
_cell.length_b   1.000
_cell.length_c   1.000
_cell.angle_alpha   90.00
_cell.angle_beta   90.00
_cell.angle_gamma   90.00
#
_symmetry.space_group_name_H-M   'P 1'
#
loop_
_entity.id
_entity.type
_entity.pdbx_description
1 polymer ?
#
loop_
_entity_poly.entity_id
_entity_poly.type
_entity_poly.pdbx_seq_one_letter_code
_entity_poly.pdbx_strand_id
1 'polypeptide(L)'
;MKTIEVPTELAPIIEGVIRHYKYAMDKHPTFPNDLIKQAAVVAEEAGELLREANNDNIGLSRHECYQTAAVSFRMLVYLETTLNS
;
A
#
# COMPACT_ATOMS: atom_id res chain seq x y z
N MET A 1 -19.04 11.24 11.37
CA MET A 1 -17.76 11.23 10.61
C MET A 1 -16.77 12.07 11.40
N LYS A 2 -15.71 11.50 11.96
CA LYS A 2 -14.64 12.30 12.59
C LYS A 2 -13.70 12.74 11.48
N THR A 3 -13.56 14.05 11.30
CA THR A 3 -12.54 14.62 10.41
C THR A 3 -11.19 14.52 11.10
N ILE A 4 -10.17 14.11 10.36
CA ILE A 4 -8.78 14.10 10.82
C ILE A 4 -8.08 15.26 10.11
N GLU A 5 -7.53 16.19 10.88
CA GLU A 5 -6.65 17.21 10.32
C GLU A 5 -5.32 16.57 9.96
N VAL A 6 -4.89 16.76 8.71
CA VAL A 6 -3.60 16.29 8.23
C VAL A 6 -2.73 17.49 7.87
N PRO A 7 -1.43 17.45 8.16
CA PRO A 7 -0.48 18.44 7.67
C PRO A 7 -0.60 18.62 6.15
N THR A 8 -0.54 19.87 5.67
CA THR A 8 -0.82 20.22 4.27
C THR A 8 0.16 19.54 3.31
N GLU A 9 1.40 19.37 3.75
CA GLU A 9 2.47 18.67 3.03
C GLU A 9 2.20 17.18 2.85
N LEU A 10 1.40 16.56 3.72
CA LEU A 10 1.03 15.14 3.61
C LEU A 10 -0.18 14.90 2.73
N ALA A 11 -1.03 15.91 2.51
CA ALA A 11 -2.23 15.78 1.69
C ALA A 11 -1.98 15.15 0.29
N PRO A 12 -1.01 15.62 -0.53
CA PRO A 12 -0.76 15.01 -1.84
C PRO A 12 -0.21 13.58 -1.74
N ILE A 13 0.54 13.27 -0.67
CA ILE A 13 1.08 11.93 -0.42
C ILE A 13 -0.06 10.97 -0.10
N ILE A 14 -0.96 11.36 0.81
CA ILE A 14 -2.14 10.57 1.18
C ILE A 14 -3.04 10.35 -0.05
N GLU A 15 -3.26 11.37 -0.87
CA GLU A 15 -4.01 11.21 -2.11
C GLU A 15 -3.34 10.20 -3.05
N GLY A 16 -2.01 10.27 -3.17
CA GLY A 16 -1.21 9.31 -3.93
C GLY A 16 -1.38 7.87 -3.44
N VAL A 17 -1.34 7.65 -2.12
CA VAL A 17 -1.55 6.33 -1.53
C VAL A 17 -2.98 5.83 -1.76
N ILE A 18 -4.00 6.67 -1.56
CA ILE A 18 -5.41 6.29 -1.80
C ILE A 18 -5.63 5.90 -3.27
N ARG A 19 -4.98 6.60 -4.20
CA ARG A 19 -5.06 6.29 -5.63
C ARG A 19 -4.44 4.93 -5.94
N HIS A 20 -3.25 4.64 -5.41
CA HIS A 20 -2.61 3.34 -5.60
C HIS A 20 -3.36 2.20 -4.88
N TYR A 21 -3.95 2.48 -3.71
CA TYR A 21 -4.84 1.54 -3.02
C TYR A 21 -6.02 1.14 -3.89
N LYS A 22 -6.73 2.11 -4.47
CA LYS A 22 -7.83 1.83 -5.42
C LYS A 22 -7.34 1.05 -6.64
N TYR A 23 -6.21 1.44 -7.22
CA TYR A 23 -5.61 0.73 -8.33
C TYR A 23 -5.26 -0.72 -7.99
N ALA A 24 -4.68 -0.97 -6.81
CA ALA A 24 -4.35 -2.31 -6.35
C ALA A 24 -5.60 -3.17 -6.13
N MET A 25 -6.69 -2.57 -5.63
CA MET A 25 -7.99 -3.23 -5.54
C MET A 25 -8.55 -3.59 -6.91
N ASP A 26 -8.42 -2.72 -7.91
CA ASP A 26 -8.92 -2.98 -9.27
C ASP A 26 -8.06 -4.03 -10.00
N LYS A 27 -6.73 -3.93 -9.89
CA LYS A 27 -5.77 -4.85 -10.53
C LYS A 27 -5.79 -6.25 -9.91
N HIS A 28 -5.94 -6.31 -8.59
CA HIS A 28 -5.99 -7.55 -7.82
C HIS A 28 -7.24 -7.57 -6.94
N PRO A 29 -8.43 -7.82 -7.51
CA PRO A 29 -9.70 -7.75 -6.77
C PRO A 29 -9.78 -8.77 -5.63
N THR A 30 -9.19 -9.94 -5.83
CA THR A 30 -9.03 -10.97 -4.81
C THR A 30 -7.74 -10.75 -4.03
N PHE A 31 -7.84 -10.15 -2.83
CA PHE A 31 -6.76 -10.15 -1.86
C PHE A 31 -6.76 -11.49 -1.09
N PRO A 32 -5.60 -12.07 -0.75
CA PRO A 32 -5.57 -13.31 0.02
C PRO A 32 -6.26 -13.14 1.37
N ASN A 33 -7.01 -14.14 1.86
CA ASN A 33 -7.53 -14.14 3.24
C ASN A 33 -6.55 -14.76 4.25
N ASP A 34 -5.49 -15.42 3.75
CA ASP A 34 -4.45 -16.01 4.58
C ASP A 34 -3.38 -14.97 4.93
N LEU A 35 -3.07 -14.84 6.23
CA LEU A 35 -2.15 -13.82 6.72
C LEU A 35 -0.73 -13.97 6.20
N ILE A 36 -0.26 -15.22 6.02
CA ILE A 36 1.09 -15.47 5.50
C ILE A 36 1.15 -15.02 4.04
N LYS A 37 0.11 -15.30 3.25
CA LYS A 37 0.02 -14.83 1.86
C LYS A 37 -0.10 -13.32 1.75
N GLN A 38 -0.85 -12.66 2.64
CA GLN A 38 -0.91 -11.19 2.65
C GLN A 38 0.46 -10.58 2.97
N ALA A 39 1.15 -11.11 3.99
CA ALA A 39 2.50 -10.66 4.33
C ALA A 39 3.50 -10.89 3.17
N ALA A 40 3.36 -12.00 2.44
CA ALA A 40 4.17 -12.27 1.25
C ALA A 40 3.97 -11.22 0.16
N VAL A 41 2.73 -10.78 -0.11
CA VAL A 41 2.44 -9.71 -1.08
C VAL A 41 3.08 -8.39 -0.64
N VAL A 42 2.98 -8.03 0.65
CA VAL A 42 3.64 -6.82 1.17
C VAL A 42 5.16 -6.90 1.00
N ALA A 43 5.75 -8.07 1.28
CA ALA A 43 7.19 -8.28 1.12
C ALA A 43 7.64 -8.24 -0.35
N GLU A 44 6.82 -8.72 -1.28
CA GLU A 44 7.08 -8.66 -2.73
C GLU A 44 7.21 -7.20 -3.20
N GLU A 45 6.23 -6.35 -2.89
CA GLU A 45 6.25 -4.92 -3.24
C GLU A 45 7.44 -4.19 -2.60
N ALA A 46 7.77 -4.51 -1.34
CA ALA A 46 8.95 -3.97 -0.68
C ALA A 46 10.26 -4.41 -1.37
N GLY A 47 10.30 -5.63 -1.90
CA GLY A 47 11.40 -6.14 -2.71
C GLY A 47 11.55 -5.39 -4.03
N GLU A 48 10.45 -5.08 -4.71
CA GLU A 48 10.45 -4.25 -5.93
C GLU A 48 10.95 -2.84 -5.64
N LEU A 49 10.50 -2.23 -4.53
CA LEU A 49 11.01 -0.95 -4.06
C LEU A 49 12.52 -0.98 -3.84
N LEU A 50 13.05 -1.99 -3.13
CA LEU A 50 14.48 -2.13 -2.90
C LEU A 50 15.25 -2.30 -4.21
N ARG A 51 14.71 -3.09 -5.16
CA ARG A 51 15.31 -3.28 -6.48
C ARG A 51 15.43 -1.96 -7.25
N GLU A 52 14.36 -1.17 -7.29
CA GLU A 52 14.38 0.13 -8.00
C GLU A 52 15.25 1.17 -7.31
N ALA A 53 15.29 1.17 -5.98
CA ALA A 53 16.17 2.03 -5.21
C ALA A 53 17.64 1.71 -5.47
N ASN A 54 18.00 0.43 -5.53
CA ASN A 54 19.37 -0.02 -5.85
C ASN A 54 19.78 0.29 -7.30
N ASN A 55 18.80 0.50 -8.19
CA ASN A 55 19.04 0.91 -9.58
C ASN A 55 19.05 2.43 -9.76
N ASP A 56 19.04 3.21 -8.67
CA ASP A 56 18.94 4.68 -8.66
C ASP A 56 17.73 5.23 -9.44
N ASN A 57 16.68 4.43 -9.60
CA ASN A 57 15.50 4.81 -10.36
C ASN A 57 14.48 5.51 -9.47
N ILE A 58 14.67 6.81 -9.21
CA ILE A 58 13.82 7.61 -8.32
C ILE A 58 12.34 7.60 -8.74
N GLY A 59 12.08 7.61 -10.06
CA GLY A 59 10.74 7.58 -10.61
C GLY A 59 9.97 6.32 -10.21
N LEU A 60 10.57 5.16 -10.49
CA LEU A 60 9.98 3.87 -10.13
C LEU A 60 10.03 3.62 -8.63
N SER A 61 11.10 4.00 -7.93
CA SER A 61 11.18 3.87 -6.46
C SER A 61 10.02 4.57 -5.76
N ARG A 62 9.64 5.77 -6.23
CA ARG A 62 8.47 6.47 -5.71
C ARG A 62 7.16 5.73 -6.03
N HIS A 63 7.04 5.14 -7.22
CA HIS A 63 5.88 4.31 -7.57
C HIS A 63 5.77 3.08 -6.66
N GLU A 64 6.86 2.32 -6.50
CA GLU A 64 6.87 1.12 -5.65
C GLU A 64 6.66 1.44 -4.17
N CYS A 65 7.08 2.62 -3.71
CA CYS A 65 6.77 3.09 -2.36
C CYS A 65 5.25 3.29 -2.17
N TYR A 66 4.56 3.85 -3.16
CA TYR A 66 3.09 3.95 -3.12
C TYR A 66 2.40 2.58 -3.22
N GLN A 67 2.91 1.66 -4.05
CA GLN A 67 2.36 0.29 -4.13
C GLN A 67 2.52 -0.45 -2.80
N THR A 68 3.72 -0.39 -2.20
CA THR A 68 4.01 -0.98 -0.89
C THR A 68 3.07 -0.44 0.19
N ALA A 69 2.86 0.88 0.23
CA ALA A 69 1.92 1.50 1.17
C ALA A 69 0.47 1.04 0.91
N ALA A 70 0.06 0.98 -0.35
CA ALA A 70 -1.27 0.54 -0.76
C ALA A 70 -1.57 -0.91 -0.33
N VAL A 71 -0.67 -1.87 -0.60
CA VAL A 71 -0.87 -3.26 -0.18
C VAL A 71 -0.81 -3.44 1.33
N SER A 72 0.04 -2.66 2.02
CA SER A 72 0.10 -2.64 3.48
C SER A 72 -1.22 -2.17 4.09
N PHE A 73 -1.84 -1.13 3.51
CA PHE A 73 -3.17 -0.69 3.93
C PHE A 73 -4.25 -1.74 3.66
N ARG A 74 -4.18 -2.50 2.56
CA ARG A 74 -5.13 -3.60 2.31
C ARG A 74 -5.03 -4.69 3.39
N MET A 75 -3.81 -5.07 3.77
CA MET A 75 -3.59 -6.01 4.87
C MET A 75 -4.11 -5.47 6.20
N LEU A 76 -3.80 -4.21 6.54
CA LEU A 76 -4.31 -3.58 7.77
C LEU A 76 -5.85 -3.53 7.80
N VAL A 77 -6.49 -3.17 6.69
CA VAL A 77 -7.96 -3.21 6.60
C VAL A 77 -8.47 -4.61 6.89
N TYR A 78 -7.89 -5.65 6.28
CA TYR A 78 -8.30 -7.03 6.56
C TYR A 78 -8.15 -7.40 8.04
N LEU A 79 -7.02 -7.06 8.67
CA LEU A 79 -6.79 -7.32 10.09
C LEU A 79 -7.84 -6.62 10.97
N GLU A 80 -8.13 -5.35 10.69
CA GLU A 80 -9.05 -4.53 11.50
C GLU A 80 -10.53 -4.86 11.25
N THR A 81 -10.91 -5.24 10.04
CA THR A 81 -12.33 -5.45 9.69
C THR A 81 -12.77 -6.90 9.73
N THR A 82 -11.85 -7.86 9.61
CA THR A 82 -12.18 -9.29 9.46
C THR A 82 -11.73 -10.13 10.66
N LEU A 83 -10.61 -9.79 11.31
CA LEU A 83 -10.14 -10.54 12.49
C LEU A 83 -10.59 -9.94 13.82
N ASN A 84 -10.88 -8.64 13.85
CA ASN A 84 -11.36 -7.93 15.04
C ASN A 84 -12.90 -7.80 15.10
N SER A 85 -13.63 -8.39 14.14
CA SER A 85 -15.09 -8.45 14.07
C SER A 85 -15.65 -9.81 14.48
#